data_AF-A0A545TJ26-F1
#
_entry.id   AF-A0A545TJ26-F1
#
_cell.length_a   1.000
_cell.length_b   1.000
_cell.length_c   1.000
_cell.angle_alpha   90.00
_cell.angle_beta   90.00
_cell.angle_gamma   90.00
#
_symmetry.space_group_name_H-M   'P 1'
#
loop_
_entity.id
_entity.type
_entity.pdbx_description
1 polymer ?
#
loop_
_entity_poly.entity_id
_entity_poly.type
_entity_poly.pdbx_seq_one_letter_code
_entity_poly.pdbx_strand_id
1 'polypeptide(L)'
;MKPNQQKVQEYLELDGWEIASKVDPHIIDWWADEIWKLTSVWSPHGAIAYITFLVDPQHDGNRRKGEAVWGVGCSKKFPKSPSEAQSCASLAFGKSFKKGIMDFQTDMESLRVK
;
A
#
# COMPACT_ATOMS: atom_id res chain seq x y z
N MET A 1 17.86 -0.99 10.06
CA MET A 1 16.43 -1.38 10.02
C MET A 1 16.01 -1.46 8.56
N LYS A 2 15.27 -2.50 8.14
CA LYS A 2 14.68 -2.54 6.80
C LYS A 2 13.66 -1.40 6.65
N PRO A 3 13.56 -0.73 5.48
CA PRO A 3 12.51 0.24 5.19
C PRO A 3 11.11 -0.36 5.36
N ASN A 4 10.13 0.46 5.73
CA ASN A 4 8.75 -0.02 5.90
C ASN A 4 8.17 -0.58 4.60
N GLN A 5 8.55 0.00 3.45
CA GLN A 5 8.21 -0.48 2.11
C GLN A 5 8.68 -1.92 1.89
N GLN A 6 9.93 -2.22 2.24
CA GLN A 6 10.49 -3.57 2.06
C GLN A 6 9.78 -4.59 2.94
N LYS A 7 9.40 -4.22 4.17
CA LYS A 7 8.62 -5.11 5.05
C LYS A 7 7.24 -5.41 4.44
N VAL A 8 6.53 -4.38 4.00
CA VAL A 8 5.20 -4.53 3.37
C VAL A 8 5.30 -5.43 2.14
N GLN A 9 6.31 -5.24 1.29
CA GLN A 9 6.57 -6.10 0.15
C GLN A 9 6.73 -7.58 0.55
N GLU A 10 7.59 -7.87 1.53
CA GLU A 10 7.82 -9.25 2.01
C GLU A 10 6.52 -9.91 2.49
N TYR A 11 5.64 -9.17 3.19
CA TYR A 11 4.34 -9.69 3.62
C TYR A 11 3.36 -9.92 2.46
N LEU A 12 3.32 -9.01 1.48
CA LEU A 12 2.45 -9.14 0.31
C LEU A 12 2.84 -10.35 -0.55
N GLU A 13 4.13 -10.55 -0.78
CA GLU A 13 4.65 -11.69 -1.53
C GLU A 13 4.31 -13.03 -0.84
N LEU A 14 4.45 -13.08 0.49
CA LEU A 14 4.05 -14.26 1.29
C LEU A 14 2.55 -14.53 1.25
N ASP A 15 1.73 -13.49 1.05
CA ASP A 15 0.28 -13.60 0.95
C ASP A 15 -0.19 -13.95 -0.47
N GLY A 16 0.71 -14.05 -1.46
CA GLY A 16 0.37 -14.37 -2.85
C GLY A 16 0.03 -13.16 -3.72
N TRP A 17 0.46 -11.97 -3.33
CA TRP A 17 0.42 -10.77 -4.16
C TRP A 17 1.79 -10.47 -4.77
N GLU A 18 1.81 -10.19 -6.06
CA GLU A 18 3.01 -9.75 -6.77
C GLU A 18 2.90 -8.28 -7.15
N ILE A 19 4.02 -7.55 -7.04
CA ILE A 19 4.10 -6.16 -7.48
C ILE A 19 4.29 -6.15 -9.00
N ALA A 20 3.19 -6.00 -9.73
CA ALA A 20 3.21 -5.94 -11.19
C ALA A 20 3.93 -4.70 -11.73
N SER A 21 3.71 -3.53 -11.10
CA SER A 21 4.44 -2.32 -11.45
C SER A 21 4.40 -1.26 -10.34
N LYS A 22 5.38 -0.37 -10.35
CA LYS A 22 5.35 0.87 -9.56
C LYS A 22 4.88 2.00 -10.46
N VAL A 23 3.96 2.80 -9.95
CA VAL A 23 3.42 3.98 -10.62
C VAL A 23 4.51 5.04 -10.75
N ASP A 24 4.53 5.76 -11.86
CA ASP A 24 5.50 6.83 -12.12
C ASP A 24 5.38 7.94 -11.06
N PRO A 25 6.47 8.33 -10.38
CA PRO A 25 6.47 9.43 -9.42
C PRO A 25 5.88 10.75 -9.94
N HIS A 26 5.96 11.03 -11.25
CA HIS A 26 5.44 12.25 -11.86
C HIS A 26 3.91 12.33 -11.90
N ILE A 27 3.22 11.20 -11.72
CA ILE A 27 1.75 11.14 -11.65
C ILE A 27 1.23 10.92 -10.23
N ILE A 28 2.13 10.82 -9.25
CA ILE A 28 1.79 10.63 -7.84
C ILE A 28 1.74 12.00 -7.17
N ASP A 29 0.62 12.29 -6.52
CA ASP A 29 0.41 13.54 -5.79
C ASP A 29 1.20 13.60 -4.47
N TRP A 30 1.26 14.80 -3.89
CA TRP A 30 1.99 15.11 -2.65
C TRP A 30 1.65 14.18 -1.46
N TRP A 31 0.45 13.60 -1.44
CA TRP A 31 -0.07 12.75 -0.37
C TRP A 31 0.38 11.28 -0.45
N ALA A 32 0.99 10.87 -1.56
CA ALA A 32 1.47 9.50 -1.77
C ALA A 32 2.98 9.47 -2.04
N ASP A 33 3.68 8.58 -1.36
CA ASP A 33 5.12 8.38 -1.56
C ASP A 33 5.39 7.45 -2.74
N GLU A 34 4.68 6.33 -2.76
CA GLU A 34 4.70 5.37 -3.86
C GLU A 34 3.30 4.75 -4.00
N ILE A 35 2.93 4.42 -5.23
CA ILE A 35 1.75 3.61 -5.52
C ILE A 35 2.24 2.37 -6.27
N TRP A 36 1.89 1.20 -5.76
CA TRP A 36 2.22 -0.10 -6.36
C TRP A 36 0.95 -0.72 -6.90
N LYS A 37 1.01 -1.19 -8.15
CA LYS A 37 -0.01 -2.05 -8.72
C LYS A 37 0.33 -3.49 -8.37
N LEU A 38 -0.60 -4.15 -7.70
CA LEU A 38 -0.50 -5.55 -7.33
C LEU A 38 -1.37 -6.43 -8.22
N THR A 39 -0.91 -7.65 -8.43
CA THR A 39 -1.67 -8.72 -9.06
C THR A 39 -1.68 -9.95 -8.16
N SER A 40 -2.86 -10.53 -7.95
CA SER A 40 -2.99 -11.78 -7.20
C SER A 40 -2.44 -12.94 -8.03
N VAL A 41 -1.41 -13.59 -7.48
CA VAL A 41 -0.82 -14.83 -8.01
C VAL A 41 -1.61 -16.04 -7.50
N TRP A 42 -2.29 -15.92 -6.36
CA TRP A 42 -3.16 -16.95 -5.81
C TRP A 42 -4.60 -16.81 -6.29
N SER A 43 -5.37 -17.90 -6.17
CA SER A 43 -6.77 -17.95 -6.60
C SER A 43 -7.63 -16.90 -5.87
N PRO A 44 -8.46 -16.14 -6.62
CA PRO A 44 -8.59 -16.13 -8.07
C PRO A 44 -7.47 -15.28 -8.70
N HIS A 45 -6.84 -15.89 -9.71
CA HIS A 45 -5.70 -15.32 -10.40
C HIS A 45 -6.08 -14.04 -11.14
N GLY A 46 -5.19 -13.04 -11.09
CA GLY A 46 -5.33 -11.81 -11.86
C GLY A 46 -6.20 -10.74 -11.22
N ALA A 47 -6.64 -10.90 -9.97
CA ALA A 47 -7.22 -9.80 -9.21
C ALA A 47 -6.20 -8.64 -9.11
N ILE A 48 -6.65 -7.41 -9.35
CA ILE A 48 -5.80 -6.21 -9.31
C ILE A 48 -6.12 -5.43 -8.05
N ALA A 49 -5.07 -5.03 -7.34
CA ALA A 49 -5.16 -4.10 -6.22
C ALA A 49 -4.09 -3.02 -6.35
N TYR A 50 -4.27 -1.92 -5.64
CA TYR A 50 -3.33 -0.81 -5.57
C TYR A 50 -2.98 -0.56 -4.13
N ILE A 51 -1.69 -0.59 -3.84
CA ILE A 51 -1.13 -0.22 -2.55
C ILE A 51 -0.55 1.18 -2.65
N THR A 52 -0.86 2.03 -1.68
CA THR A 52 -0.36 3.40 -1.64
C THR A 52 0.33 3.66 -0.32
N PHE A 53 1.57 4.12 -0.37
CA PHE A 53 2.29 4.58 0.81
C PHE A 53 1.88 6.02 1.12
N LEU A 54 1.21 6.21 2.25
CA LEU A 54 0.57 7.47 2.61
C LEU A 54 1.56 8.37 3.34
N VAL A 55 1.68 9.60 2.85
CA VAL A 55 2.50 10.65 3.45
C VAL A 55 1.66 11.40 4.48
N ASP A 56 2.28 11.76 5.60
CA ASP A 56 1.62 12.51 6.65
C ASP A 56 1.36 13.94 6.16
N PRO A 57 0.08 14.40 6.10
CA PRO A 57 -0.23 15.75 5.65
C PRO A 57 0.26 16.84 6.60
N GLN A 58 0.61 16.50 7.85
CA GLN A 58 1.20 17.43 8.81
C GLN A 58 2.72 17.55 8.67
N HIS A 59 3.34 16.83 7.74
CA HIS A 59 4.77 16.96 7.50
C HIS A 59 5.08 18.28 6.80
N ASP A 60 5.84 19.13 7.49
CA ASP A 60 6.25 20.44 7.00
C ASP A 60 7.63 20.37 6.32
N GLY A 61 7.73 20.82 5.07
CA GLY A 61 8.99 20.95 4.31
C GLY A 61 9.12 20.11 3.03
N ASN A 62 10.27 20.25 2.36
CA ASN A 62 10.62 19.46 1.17
C ASN A 62 10.94 18.02 1.57
N ARG A 63 10.02 17.09 1.27
CA ARG A 63 10.22 15.66 1.54
C ARG A 63 11.14 14.99 0.52
N ARG A 64 11.96 14.04 0.98
CA ARG A 64 12.58 13.03 0.10
C ARG A 64 11.70 11.80 0.02
N LYS A 65 11.92 10.99 -1.02
CA LYS A 65 11.24 9.71 -1.20
C LYS A 65 11.50 8.80 0.02
N GLY A 66 10.42 8.28 0.60
CA GLY A 66 10.45 7.44 1.80
C GLY A 66 10.43 8.20 3.13
N GLU A 67 10.42 9.53 3.12
CA GLU A 67 10.23 10.35 4.33
C GLU A 67 8.75 10.62 4.59
N ALA A 68 8.40 10.82 5.88
CA ALA A 68 7.06 11.14 6.34
C ALA A 68 5.96 10.14 5.95
N VAL A 69 6.33 8.90 5.60
CA VAL A 69 5.36 7.84 5.33
C VAL A 69 4.84 7.29 6.66
N TRP A 70 3.58 7.57 6.97
CA TRP A 70 2.94 7.17 8.23
C TRP A 70 2.19 5.85 8.10
N GLY A 71 1.87 5.41 6.88
CA GLY A 71 1.11 4.18 6.68
C GLY A 71 1.01 3.73 5.24
N VAL A 72 0.19 2.72 5.02
CA VAL A 72 -0.10 2.13 3.73
C VAL A 72 -1.60 1.91 3.58
N GLY A 73 -2.16 2.30 2.44
CA GLY A 73 -3.55 2.09 2.06
C GLY A 73 -3.68 1.08 0.94
N CYS A 74 -4.84 0.41 0.87
CA CYS A 74 -5.22 -0.48 -0.21
C CYS A 74 -6.52 -0.04 -0.90
N SER A 75 -6.57 -0.20 -2.22
CA SER A 75 -7.73 0.10 -3.06
C SER A 75 -7.83 -0.82 -4.28
N LYS A 76 -9.05 -1.08 -4.79
CA LYS A 76 -9.27 -1.88 -6.02
C LYS A 76 -8.95 -1.13 -7.32
N LYS A 77 -8.96 0.20 -7.27
CA LYS A 77 -8.77 1.09 -8.42
C LYS A 77 -7.62 2.04 -8.12
N PHE A 78 -7.00 2.58 -9.18
CA PHE A 78 -5.97 3.59 -9.02
C PHE A 78 -6.52 4.78 -8.21
N PRO A 79 -5.94 5.09 -7.04
CA PRO A 79 -6.49 6.12 -6.17
C PRO A 79 -6.09 7.51 -6.64
N LYS A 80 -7.06 8.43 -6.67
CA LYS A 80 -6.86 9.85 -6.97
C LYS A 80 -6.83 10.73 -5.72
N SER A 81 -7.10 10.15 -4.56
CA SER A 81 -7.09 10.84 -3.28
C SER A 81 -6.64 9.92 -2.14
N PRO A 82 -6.22 10.49 -0.99
CA PRO A 82 -5.87 9.70 0.19
C PRO A 82 -7.02 8.83 0.70
N SER A 83 -8.26 9.32 0.57
CA SER A 83 -9.46 8.58 0.99
C SER A 83 -9.70 7.38 0.07
N GLU A 84 -9.56 7.55 -1.24
CA GLU A 84 -9.67 6.44 -2.20
C GLU A 84 -8.57 5.41 -1.98
N ALA A 85 -7.35 5.86 -1.68
CA ALA A 85 -6.21 4.97 -1.40
C ALA A 85 -6.42 4.09 -0.17
N GLN A 86 -7.30 4.47 0.74
CA GLN A 86 -7.65 3.75 1.97
C GLN A 86 -9.03 3.09 1.89
N SER A 87 -9.67 3.10 0.72
CA SER A 87 -11.07 2.68 0.55
C SER A 87 -11.34 1.21 0.90
N CYS A 88 -10.33 0.35 0.84
CA CYS A 88 -10.49 -1.06 1.19
C CYS A 88 -9.85 -1.41 2.52
N ALA A 89 -8.60 -1.03 2.71
CA ALA A 89 -7.85 -1.31 3.94
C ALA A 89 -6.81 -0.22 4.17
N SER A 90 -6.39 -0.05 5.41
CA SER A 90 -5.30 0.87 5.76
C SER A 90 -4.52 0.36 6.96
N LEU A 91 -3.22 0.58 6.97
CA LEU A 91 -2.30 0.17 8.02
C LEU A 91 -1.36 1.31 8.35
N ALA A 92 -1.38 1.76 9.61
CA ALA A 92 -0.40 2.72 10.11
C ALA A 92 0.92 2.03 10.49
N PHE A 93 2.04 2.64 10.14
CA PHE A 93 3.36 2.23 10.60
C PHE A 93 3.56 2.68 12.05
N GLY A 94 3.64 1.72 12.96
CA GLY A 94 3.80 1.99 14.38
C GLY A 94 4.15 0.75 15.19
N LYS A 95 4.04 0.84 16.52
CA LYS A 95 4.37 -0.26 17.44
C LYS A 95 3.56 -1.54 17.18
N SER A 96 2.36 -1.40 16.63
CA SER A 96 1.43 -2.49 16.34
C SER A 96 1.52 -3.04 14.91
N PHE A 97 2.55 -2.67 14.14
CA PHE A 97 2.66 -3.04 12.71
C PHE A 97 2.47 -4.54 12.45
N LYS A 98 3.07 -5.41 13.28
CA LYS A 98 2.98 -6.87 13.09
C LYS A 98 1.55 -7.41 13.22
N LYS A 99 0.74 -6.82 14.11
CA LYS A 99 -0.68 -7.19 14.23
C LYS A 99 -1.48 -6.59 13.08
N GLY A 100 -1.27 -5.30 12.82
CA GLY A 100 -2.00 -4.58 11.78
C GLY A 100 -1.75 -5.11 10.37
N ILE A 101 -0.55 -5.62 10.05
CA ILE A 101 -0.28 -6.21 8.73
C ILE A 101 -1.05 -7.51 8.51
N MET A 102 -1.30 -8.29 9.56
CA MET A 102 -2.11 -9.51 9.47
C MET A 102 -3.57 -9.15 9.20
N ASP A 103 -4.13 -8.19 9.96
CA ASP A 103 -5.50 -7.70 9.76
C ASP A 103 -5.64 -7.11 8.33
N PHE A 104 -4.64 -6.36 7.87
CA PHE A 104 -4.58 -5.79 6.52
C PHE A 104 -4.54 -6.86 5.42
N GLN A 105 -3.79 -7.95 5.60
CA GLN A 105 -3.78 -9.07 4.65
C GLN A 105 -5.16 -9.73 4.57
N THR A 106 -5.82 -9.96 5.70
CA THR A 106 -7.20 -10.48 5.74
C THR A 106 -8.18 -9.57 4.99
N ASP A 107 -8.08 -8.24 5.18
CA ASP A 107 -8.91 -7.30 4.43
C ASP A 107 -8.60 -7.34 2.92
N MET A 108 -7.34 -7.56 2.53
CA MET A 108 -6.93 -7.72 1.14
C MET A 108 -7.47 -9.00 0.49
N GLU A 109 -7.74 -10.07 1.25
CA GLU A 109 -8.39 -11.26 0.71
C GLU A 109 -9.80 -10.94 0.15
N SER A 110 -10.50 -9.96 0.72
CA SER A 110 -11.79 -9.50 0.15
C SER A 110 -11.66 -8.89 -1.25
N LEU A 111 -10.45 -8.48 -1.65
CA LEU A 111 -10.16 -7.94 -2.98
C LEU A 111 -10.01 -9.02 -4.04
N ARG A 112 -9.71 -10.24 -3.59
CA ARG A 112 -9.65 -11.42 -4.44
C ARG A 112 -11.04 -11.85 -4.88
N VAL A 113 -12.07 -11.66 -4.06
CA VAL A 113 -13.41 -12.15 -4.38
C VAL A 113 -14.04 -11.33 -5.52
N LYS A 114 -14.38 -12.03 -6.61
CA LYS A 114 -15.07 -11.49 -7.81
C LYS A 114 -16.52 -11.16 -7.52
#